data_AF-A0A2S9FR28-F1
#
_entry.id   AF-A0A2S9FR28-F1
#
_cell.length_a   1.000
_cell.length_b   1.000
_cell.length_c   1.000
_cell.angle_alpha   90.00
_cell.angle_beta   90.00
_cell.angle_gamma   90.00
#
_symmetry.space_group_name_H-M   'P 1'
#
loop_
_entity.id
_entity.type
_entity.pdbx_description
1 polymer ?
#
loop_
_entity_poly.entity_id
_entity_poly.type
_entity_poly.pdbx_seq_one_letter_code
_entity_poly.pdbx_strand_id
1 'polypeptide(L)'
;PAVGVDTTAQQRLWQVREAVAEVLGVYGPPLKFDVSLPLSSIQAFSDEAAALVATHDPEAIPVLFGHIGEGNLHLNIVRCTLTGDAERELYSAMMSLI
;
A
#
# COMPACT_ATOMS: atom_id res chain seq x y z
N PRO A 1 6.63 17.62 -2.16
CA PRO A 1 6.96 16.71 -3.28
C PRO A 1 8.46 16.79 -3.58
N ALA A 2 9.11 15.69 -3.95
CA ALA A 2 10.49 15.68 -4.43
C ALA A 2 10.50 15.70 -5.98
N VAL A 3 11.35 16.53 -6.58
CA VAL A 3 11.43 16.70 -8.05
C VAL A 3 12.90 16.62 -8.47
N GLY A 4 13.22 15.73 -9.41
CA GLY A 4 14.57 15.58 -9.95
C GLY A 4 14.87 16.66 -11.01
N VAL A 5 15.59 17.70 -10.62
CA VAL A 5 15.91 18.85 -11.51
C VAL A 5 17.09 18.61 -12.44
N ASP A 6 17.80 17.49 -12.29
CA ASP A 6 18.85 17.00 -13.17
C ASP A 6 18.75 15.47 -13.33
N THR A 7 19.48 14.91 -14.30
CA THR A 7 19.43 13.47 -14.62
C THR A 7 19.84 12.58 -13.45
N THR A 8 20.84 12.99 -12.66
CA THR A 8 21.30 12.22 -11.50
C THR A 8 20.22 12.17 -10.41
N ALA A 9 19.57 13.29 -10.12
CA ALA A 9 18.46 13.37 -9.18
C ALA A 9 17.24 12.56 -9.67
N GLN A 10 16.91 12.63 -10.96
CA GLN A 10 15.84 11.82 -11.56
C GLN A 10 16.10 10.33 -11.39
N GLN A 11 17.31 9.86 -11.72
CA GLN A 11 17.69 8.46 -11.57
C GLN A 11 17.61 7.99 -10.11
N ARG A 12 18.06 8.80 -9.15
CA ARG A 12 17.96 8.47 -7.71
C ARG A 12 16.51 8.33 -7.25
N LEU A 13 15.61 9.23 -7.68
CA LEU A 13 14.19 9.13 -7.35
C LEU A 13 13.56 7.89 -7.99
N TRP A 14 13.93 7.56 -9.23
CA TRP A 14 13.48 6.34 -9.89
C TRP A 14 13.95 5.07 -9.16
N GLN A 15 15.21 5.03 -8.71
CA GLN A 15 15.72 3.92 -7.92
C GLN A 15 14.90 3.69 -6.64
N VAL A 16 14.48 4.76 -5.95
CA VAL A 16 13.60 4.64 -4.78
C VAL A 16 12.25 4.01 -5.15
N ARG A 17 11.65 4.43 -6.27
CA ARG A 17 10.36 3.89 -6.74
C ARG A 17 10.46 2.43 -7.18
N GLU A 18 11.55 2.04 -7.83
CA GLU A 18 11.78 0.67 -8.29
C GLU A 18 12.12 -0.28 -7.14
N ALA A 19 12.81 0.21 -6.10
CA ALA A 19 13.18 -0.59 -4.93
C ALA A 19 12.00 -0.97 -4.03
N VAL A 20 10.80 -0.41 -4.22
CA VAL A 20 9.63 -0.68 -3.34
C VAL A 20 9.34 -2.18 -3.21
N ALA A 21 9.32 -2.93 -4.32
CA ALA A 21 9.03 -4.36 -4.28
C ALA A 21 10.10 -5.16 -3.51
N GLU A 22 11.37 -4.79 -3.66
CA GLU A 22 12.49 -5.39 -2.93
C GLU A 22 12.39 -5.11 -1.44
N VAL A 23 12.16 -3.85 -1.06
CA VAL A 23 12.00 -3.41 0.34
C VAL A 23 10.83 -4.11 1.01
N LEU A 24 9.68 -4.21 0.32
CA LEU A 24 8.52 -4.94 0.86
C LEU A 24 8.83 -6.43 1.06
N GLY A 25 9.62 -7.04 0.16
CA GLY A 25 10.05 -8.44 0.27
C GLY A 25 10.86 -8.76 1.53
N VAL A 26 11.56 -7.78 2.12
CA VAL A 26 12.29 -7.94 3.39
C VAL A 26 11.37 -8.31 4.55
N TYR A 27 10.08 -7.93 4.48
CA TYR A 27 9.09 -8.20 5.51
C TYR A 27 8.35 -9.55 5.32
N GLY A 28 8.74 -10.35 4.32
CA GLY A 28 8.03 -11.57 3.96
C GLY A 28 6.84 -11.32 3.01
N PRO A 29 5.97 -12.32 2.78
CA PRO A 29 4.84 -12.19 1.88
C PRO A 29 3.79 -11.24 2.47
N PRO A 30 3.46 -10.12 1.79
CA PRO A 30 2.43 -9.21 2.27
C PRO A 30 1.02 -9.68 1.87
N LEU A 31 0.01 -9.20 2.59
CA LEU A 31 -1.36 -9.21 2.09
C LEU A 31 -1.50 -8.08 1.06
N LYS A 32 -1.85 -8.43 -0.19
CA LYS A 32 -1.81 -7.50 -1.33
C LYS A 32 -3.20 -7.18 -1.83
N PHE A 33 -3.41 -5.89 -2.09
CA PHE A 33 -4.59 -5.36 -2.77
C PHE A 33 -4.15 -4.46 -3.92
N ASP A 34 -4.76 -4.65 -5.10
CA ASP A 34 -4.56 -3.83 -6.29
C ASP A 34 -5.91 -3.23 -6.65
N VAL A 35 -6.02 -1.90 -6.59
CA VAL A 35 -7.29 -1.18 -6.55
C VAL A 35 -7.28 -0.05 -7.56
N SER A 36 -8.45 0.19 -8.17
CA SER A 36 -8.66 1.28 -9.11
C SER A 36 -9.76 2.18 -8.57
N LEU A 37 -9.41 3.42 -8.21
CA LEU A 37 -10.30 4.36 -7.55
C LEU A 37 -10.34 5.71 -8.28
N PRO A 38 -11.46 6.45 -8.24
CA PRO A 38 -11.48 7.85 -8.61
C PRO A 38 -10.47 8.64 -7.77
N LEU A 39 -9.75 9.59 -8.37
CA LEU A 39 -8.74 10.41 -7.69
C LEU A 39 -9.30 11.11 -6.44
N SER A 40 -10.56 11.54 -6.48
CA SER A 40 -11.26 12.17 -5.35
C SER A 40 -11.46 11.25 -4.14
N SER A 41 -11.46 9.92 -4.36
CA SER A 41 -11.69 8.92 -3.32
C SER A 41 -10.40 8.39 -2.69
N ILE A 42 -9.23 8.67 -3.29
CA ILE A 42 -7.94 8.12 -2.84
C ILE A 42 -7.60 8.50 -1.39
N GLN A 43 -7.86 9.76 -1.01
CA GLN A 43 -7.57 10.21 0.36
C GLN A 43 -8.43 9.46 1.39
N ALA A 44 -9.75 9.39 1.15
CA ALA A 44 -10.67 8.68 2.03
C ALA A 44 -10.30 7.19 2.13
N PHE A 45 -10.05 6.54 1.00
CA PHE A 45 -9.59 5.15 0.97
C PHE A 45 -8.30 4.94 1.76
N SER A 46 -7.29 5.80 1.61
CA SER A 46 -6.02 5.70 2.34
C SER A 46 -6.24 5.75 3.85
N ASP A 47 -7.08 6.68 4.32
CA ASP A 47 -7.34 6.88 5.75
C ASP A 47 -8.15 5.71 6.33
N GLU A 48 -9.21 5.28 5.63
CA GLU A 48 -10.06 4.16 6.05
C GLU A 48 -9.32 2.83 6.02
N ALA A 49 -8.51 2.57 4.99
CA ALA A 49 -7.71 1.36 4.89
C ALA A 49 -6.68 1.28 6.02
N ALA A 50 -6.00 2.39 6.33
CA ALA A 50 -5.06 2.44 7.45
C ALA A 50 -5.73 2.17 8.80
N ALA A 51 -6.91 2.77 9.04
CA ALA A 51 -7.69 2.55 10.26
C ALA A 51 -8.20 1.10 10.36
N LEU A 52 -8.66 0.53 9.25
CA LEU A 52 -9.14 -0.84 9.18
C LEU A 52 -8.03 -1.84 9.51
N VAL A 53 -6.84 -1.66 8.91
CA VAL A 53 -5.67 -2.49 9.18
C VAL A 53 -5.27 -2.40 10.65
N ALA A 54 -5.14 -1.18 11.20
CA ALA A 54 -4.76 -0.98 12.59
C ALA A 54 -5.75 -1.60 13.60
N THR A 55 -7.04 -1.69 13.23
CA THR A 55 -8.07 -2.33 14.06
C THR A 55 -7.91 -3.85 14.10
N HIS A 56 -7.47 -4.46 13.00
CA HIS A 56 -7.29 -5.92 12.91
C HIS A 56 -5.91 -6.38 13.40
N ASP A 57 -4.86 -5.64 13.06
CA ASP A 57 -3.48 -5.92 13.45
C ASP A 57 -2.71 -4.61 13.70
N PRO A 58 -2.52 -4.20 14.97
CA PRO A 58 -1.77 -2.99 15.33
C PRO A 58 -0.29 -3.00 14.94
N GLU A 59 0.30 -4.18 14.69
CA GLU A 59 1.71 -4.32 14.31
C GLU A 59 1.91 -4.30 12.78
N ALA A 60 0.82 -4.47 12.03
CA ALA A 60 0.83 -4.43 10.58
C ALA A 60 1.10 -3.02 10.06
N ILE A 61 1.85 -2.94 8.96
CA ILE A 61 2.21 -1.69 8.32
C ILE A 61 1.56 -1.67 6.93
N PRO A 62 0.51 -0.85 6.73
CA PRO A 62 -0.04 -0.61 5.40
C PRO A 62 0.90 0.29 4.59
N VAL A 63 1.32 -0.20 3.42
CA VAL A 63 2.16 0.55 2.47
C VAL A 63 1.35 0.76 1.19
N LEU A 64 0.95 2.01 0.95
CA LEU A 64 0.19 2.43 -0.21
C LEU A 64 1.09 3.14 -1.21
N PHE A 65 1.12 2.66 -2.45
CA PHE A 65 1.89 3.22 -3.55
C PHE A 65 1.22 2.89 -4.89
N GLY A 66 1.56 3.58 -5.98
CA GLY A 66 0.99 3.24 -7.28
C GLY A 66 1.05 4.38 -8.27
N HIS A 67 0.16 4.31 -9.27
CA HIS A 67 0.00 5.30 -10.33
C HIS A 67 -1.19 6.20 -10.00
N ILE A 68 -0.97 7.14 -9.07
CA ILE A 68 -2.04 7.99 -8.54
C ILE A 68 -2.80 8.78 -9.62
N GLY A 69 -2.12 9.18 -10.70
CA GLY A 69 -2.75 9.88 -11.83
C GLY A 69 -3.72 9.02 -12.65
N GLU A 70 -3.60 7.70 -12.55
CA GLU A 70 -4.45 6.71 -13.22
C GLU A 70 -5.54 6.16 -12.26
N GLY A 71 -5.48 6.53 -10.98
CA GLY A 71 -6.33 5.95 -9.94
C GLY A 71 -5.94 4.54 -9.51
N ASN A 72 -4.83 3.99 -10.04
CA ASN A 72 -4.35 2.66 -9.71
C ASN A 72 -3.42 2.70 -8.49
N LEU A 73 -3.80 2.00 -7.42
CA LEU A 73 -3.06 1.91 -6.17
C LEU A 73 -2.81 0.46 -5.78
N HIS A 74 -1.63 0.21 -5.23
CA HIS A 74 -1.24 -1.04 -4.61
C HIS A 74 -1.12 -0.80 -3.11
N LEU A 75 -1.95 -1.50 -2.33
CA LEU A 75 -1.86 -1.55 -0.88
C LEU A 75 -1.23 -2.88 -0.48
N ASN A 76 -0.02 -2.83 0.08
CA ASN A 76 0.66 -3.99 0.64
C ASN A 76 0.67 -3.85 2.16
N ILE A 77 0.10 -4.83 2.86
CA ILE A 77 0.16 -4.91 4.31
C ILE A 77 1.32 -5.82 4.68
N VAL A 78 2.38 -5.24 5.22
CA VAL A 78 3.56 -5.97 5.71
C VAL A 78 3.51 -6.12 7.24
N ARG A 79 4.31 -7.05 7.79
CA ARG A 79 4.28 -7.42 9.22
C ARG A 79 2.93 -7.91 9.75
N CYS A 80 1.97 -8.18 8.87
CA CYS A 80 0.70 -8.80 9.26
C CYS A 80 0.99 -10.18 9.86
N THR A 81 0.55 -10.39 11.09
CA THR A 81 0.72 -11.63 11.84
C THR A 81 -0.55 -12.48 11.87
N LEU A 82 -1.65 -11.95 11.33
CA LEU A 82 -2.92 -12.64 11.21
C LEU A 82 -2.79 -13.87 10.32
N THR A 83 -3.55 -14.91 10.68
CA THR A 83 -3.62 -16.16 9.92
C THR A 83 -5.05 -16.72 10.00
N GLY A 84 -5.40 -17.63 9.09
CA GLY A 84 -6.66 -18.38 9.17
C GLY A 84 -7.89 -17.48 9.02
N ASP A 85 -8.81 -17.56 9.97
CA ASP A 85 -10.09 -16.84 9.92
C ASP A 85 -9.88 -15.32 10.07
N ALA A 86 -8.97 -14.87 10.95
CA ALA A 86 -8.70 -13.46 11.18
C ALA A 86 -8.10 -12.75 9.94
N GLU A 87 -7.22 -13.44 9.20
CA GLU A 87 -6.70 -12.92 7.93
C GLU A 87 -7.83 -12.78 6.88
N ARG A 88 -8.74 -13.76 6.83
CA ARG A 88 -9.91 -13.73 5.94
C ARG A 88 -10.90 -12.64 6.29
N GLU A 89 -11.09 -12.34 7.57
CA GLU A 89 -11.92 -11.22 8.03
C GLU A 89 -11.35 -9.88 7.57
N LEU A 90 -10.05 -9.64 7.77
CA LEU A 90 -9.38 -8.44 7.28
C LEU A 90 -9.49 -8.33 5.75
N TYR A 91 -9.25 -9.43 5.03
CA TYR A 91 -9.37 -9.46 3.57
C TYR A 91 -10.79 -9.09 3.11
N SER A 92 -11.82 -9.69 3.72
CA SER A 92 -13.22 -9.43 3.41
C SER A 92 -13.62 -7.98 3.70
N ALA A 93 -13.15 -7.43 4.83
CA ALA A 93 -13.40 -6.04 5.18
C ALA A 93 -12.73 -5.08 4.20
N MET A 94 -11.50 -5.37 3.75
CA MET A 94 -10.82 -4.57 2.74
C MET A 94 -11.53 -4.66 1.38
N MET A 95 -12.01 -5.83 0.97
CA MET A 95 -12.82 -5.99 -0.24
C MET A 95 -14.12 -5.19 -0.21
N SER A 96 -14.68 -4.92 0.98
CA SER A 96 -15.89 -4.11 1.12
C SER A 96 -15.60 -2.60 1.08
N LEU A 97 -14.34 -2.21 1.32
CA LEU A 97 -13.88 -0.81 1.30
C LEU A 97 -13.51 -0.34 -0.11
N ILE A 98 -13.13 -1.26 -1.01
CA ILE A 98 -12.68 -1.01 -2.39
C ILE A 98 -13.88 -0.92 -3.33
#